data_AF-A0A974NL62-F1
#
_entry.id   AF-A0A974NL62-F1
#
_cell.length_a   1.000
_cell.length_b   1.000
_cell.length_c   1.000
_cell.angle_alpha   90.00
_cell.angle_beta   90.00
_cell.angle_gamma   90.00
#
_symmetry.space_group_name_H-M   'P 1'
#
loop_
_entity.id
_entity.type
_entity.pdbx_description
1 polymer ?
#
loop_
_entity_poly.entity_id
_entity_poly.type
_entity_poly.pdbx_seq_one_letter_code
_entity_poly.pdbx_strand_id
1 'polypeptide(L)' 'MVQSGETMIYLTQLIERTRTEMITKANKHGCNCVETIELSRQLDNFILIYQILALDHHKPKRQNLTIELIKPPTRAE' A
#
# COMPACT_ATOMS: atom_id res chain seq x y z
N MET A 1 -9.77 -5.51 -21.19
CA MET A 1 -8.36 -5.48 -21.62
C MET A 1 -7.98 -4.01 -21.65
N VAL A 2 -7.09 -3.39 -20.87
CA VAL A 2 -6.10 -3.76 -19.84
C VAL A 2 -6.07 -2.55 -18.89
N GLN A 3 -6.61 -2.66 -17.68
CA GLN A 3 -6.56 -1.60 -16.64
C GLN A 3 -5.43 -1.86 -15.62
N SER A 4 -4.84 -3.06 -15.66
CA SER A 4 -3.91 -3.55 -14.65
C SER A 4 -2.54 -2.88 -14.69
N GLY A 5 -2.10 -2.39 -15.85
CA GLY A 5 -0.84 -1.64 -15.98
C GLY A 5 -0.85 -0.28 -15.27
N GLU A 6 -1.92 0.49 -15.42
CA GLU A 6 -2.07 1.80 -14.78
C GLU A 6 -2.21 1.68 -13.26
N THR A 7 -2.94 0.66 -12.79
CA THR A 7 -3.06 0.36 -11.35
C THR A 7 -1.71 0.01 -10.72
N MET A 8 -0.87 -0.78 -11.39
CA MET A 8 0.47 -1.14 -10.91
C MET A 8 1.41 0.07 -10.85
N ILE A 9 1.36 0.95 -11.86
CA ILE A 9 2.16 2.19 -11.87
C ILE A 9 1.73 3.12 -10.72
N TYR A 10 0.43 3.33 -10.55
CA TYR A 10 -0.11 4.16 -9.47
C TYR A 10 0.26 3.62 -8.08
N LEU A 11 0.15 2.30 -7.89
CA LEU A 11 0.50 1.67 -6.62
C LEU A 11 2.00 1.77 -6.31
N THR A 12 2.85 1.66 -7.33
CA THR A 12 4.30 1.88 -7.19
C THR A 12 4.61 3.31 -6.74
N GLN A 13 3.91 4.31 -7.29
CA GLN A 13 4.05 5.71 -6.86
C GLN A 13 3.60 5.92 -5.41
N LEU A 14 2.51 5.27 -4.99
CA LEU A 14 2.06 5.31 -3.60
C LEU A 14 3.10 4.71 -2.64
N ILE A 15 3.68 3.56 -2.98
CA ILE A 15 4.74 2.92 -2.19
C ILE A 15 5.94 3.87 -2.00
N GLU A 16 6.45 4.46 -3.08
CA GLU A 16 7.59 5.37 -3.02
C GLU A 16 7.29 6.65 -2.22
N ARG A 17 6.09 7.22 -2.39
CA ARG A 17 5.66 8.40 -1.64
C ARG A 17 5.55 8.10 -0.15
N THR A 18 4.85 7.03 0.23
CA THR A 18 4.68 6.63 1.64
C THR A 18 6.01 6.26 2.28
N ARG A 19 6.91 5.58 1.56
CA ARG A 19 8.27 5.32 2.03
C ARG A 19 9.04 6.61 2.32
N THR A 20 8.99 7.59 1.41
CA THR A 20 9.68 8.88 1.58
C THR A 20 9.13 9.65 2.77
N GLU A 21 7.81 9.65 2.95
CA GLU A 21 7.16 10.29 4.09
C GLU A 21 7.53 9.59 5.41
N MET A 22 7.52 8.26 5.42
CA MET A 22 7.93 7.45 6.58
C MET A 22 9.37 7.76 7.01
N ILE A 23 10.32 7.78 6.06
CA ILE A 23 11.73 8.12 6.34
C ILE A 23 11.85 9.55 6.88
N THR A 24 11.15 10.49 6.26
CA THR A 24 11.16 11.90 6.70
C THR A 24 10.64 12.04 8.14
N LYS A 25 9.53 11.36 8.44
CA LYS A 25 8.95 11.35 9.79
C LYS A 25 9.83 10.62 10.79
N ALA A 26 10.42 9.49 10.41
CA ALA A 26 11.38 8.74 11.23
C ALA A 26 12.60 9.60 11.60
N ASN A 27 13.15 10.33 10.63
CA ASN A 27 14.28 11.22 10.86
C ASN A 27 13.92 12.40 11.78
N LYS A 28 12.68 12.89 11.72
CA LYS A 28 12.23 14.05 12.51
C LYS A 28 11.74 13.68 13.92
N HIS A 29 11.08 12.55 14.07
CA HIS A 29 10.34 12.17 15.28
C HIS A 29 10.75 10.80 15.87
N GLY A 30 11.65 10.07 15.20
CA GLY A 30 12.08 8.74 15.58
C GLY A 30 11.19 7.62 15.01
N CYS A 31 11.76 6.44 14.81
CA CYS A 31 11.05 5.29 14.22
C CYS A 31 9.88 4.78 15.07
N ASN A 32 9.92 5.00 16.38
CA ASN A 32 8.88 4.57 17.32
C ASN A 32 7.74 5.59 17.46
N CYS A 33 7.80 6.70 16.71
CA CYS A 33 6.69 7.65 16.64
C CYS A 33 5.45 6.97 16.05
N VAL A 34 4.28 7.25 16.63
CA VAL A 34 2.99 6.73 16.17
C VAL A 34 2.76 6.97 14.68
N GLU A 35 3.11 8.16 14.18
CA GLU A 35 2.98 8.50 12.76
C GLU A 35 3.87 7.63 11.87
N THR A 36 5.11 7.36 12.29
CA THR A 36 6.04 6.53 11.53
C THR A 36 5.60 5.07 11.53
N ILE A 37 5.09 4.55 12.65
CA ILE A 37 4.52 3.21 12.75
C ILE A 37 3.31 3.07 11.82
N GLU A 38 2.43 4.08 11.78
CA GLU A 38 1.26 4.06 10.91
C GLU A 38 1.65 4.09 9.42
N LEU A 39 2.62 4.93 9.05
CA LEU A 39 3.15 4.95 7.69
C LEU A 39 3.81 3.61 7.31
N SER A 40 4.48 2.93 8.25
CA SER A 40 5.02 1.58 8.03
C SER A 40 3.91 0.58 7.73
N ARG A 41 2.82 0.58 8.50
CA ARG A 41 1.67 -0.31 8.28
C ARG A 41 1.00 -0.05 6.93
N GLN A 42 0.86 1.23 6.54
CA GLN A 42 0.32 1.58 5.23
C GLN A 42 1.22 1.10 4.10
N LEU A 43 2.55 1.23 4.25
CA LEU A 43 3.52 0.76 3.28
C LEU A 43 3.43 -0.77 3.11
N ASP A 44 3.33 -1.53 4.20
CA ASP A 44 3.16 -2.99 4.17
C ASP A 44 1.89 -3.40 3.41
N ASN A 45 0.78 -2.69 3.65
CA ASN A 45 -0.48 -2.92 2.94
C ASN A 45 -0.35 -2.68 1.42
N PHE A 46 0.31 -1.60 1.01
CA PHE A 46 0.52 -1.32 -0.41
C PHE A 46 1.42 -2.36 -1.08
N ILE A 47 2.47 -2.82 -0.39
CA ILE A 47 3.34 -3.90 -0.88
C ILE A 47 2.55 -5.19 -1.05
N LEU A 48 1.69 -5.55 -0.09
CA LEU A 48 0.86 -6.75 -0.18
C LEU A 48 -0.08 -6.69 -1.39
N ILE A 49 -0.76 -5.56 -1.61
CA ILE A 49 -1.63 -5.36 -2.78
C ILE A 49 -0.81 -5.49 -4.07
N TYR A 50 0.38 -4.89 -4.12
CA TYR A 50 1.26 -4.97 -5.29
C TYR A 50 1.65 -6.43 -5.58
N GLN A 51 1.99 -7.20 -4.55
CA GLN A 51 2.32 -8.61 -4.69
C GLN A 51 1.13 -9.43 -5.21
N ILE A 52 -0.09 -9.21 -4.70
CA ILE A 52 -1.30 -9.89 -5.18
C ILE A 52 -1.53 -9.59 -6.66
N LEU A 53 -1.46 -8.30 -7.05
CA LEU A 53 -1.64 -7.89 -8.44
C LEU A 53 -0.53 -8.48 -9.33
N ALA A 54 0.73 -8.42 -8.89
CA ALA A 54 1.86 -9.00 -9.62
C ALA A 54 1.72 -10.52 -9.82
N LEU A 55 1.18 -11.24 -8.84
CA LEU A 55 0.92 -12.68 -8.94
C LEU A 55 -0.18 -13.01 -9.96
N ASP A 56 -1.25 -12.19 -10.05
CA ASP A 56 -2.31 -12.33 -11.05
C ASP A 56 -1.77 -12.17 -12.50
N HIS A 57 -0.80 -11.26 -12.69
CA HIS A 57 -0.12 -11.07 -13.98
C HIS A 57 0.73 -12.28 -14.43
N HIS A 58 1.27 -13.08 -13.51
CA HIS A 58 2.16 -14.21 -13.83
C HIS A 58 1.46 -15.58 -13.85
N LYS A 59 0.23 -15.71 -13.32
CA LYS A 59 -0.61 -16.90 -13.42
C LYS A 59 -2.10 -16.50 -13.48
N PRO A 60 -2.72 -16.40 -14.68
CA PRO A 60 -4.14 -16.10 -14.78
C PRO A 60 -4.95 -17.35 -14.42
N LYS A 61 -5.06 -17.66 -13.12
CA LYS A 61 -6.00 -18.65 -12.61
C LYS A 61 -6.96 -17.93 -11.67
N ARG A 62 -8.16 -17.68 -12.20
CA ARG A 62 -9.34 -17.09 -11.54
C ARG A 62 -9.35 -17.31 -10.03
N GLN A 63 -8.94 -16.30 -9.28
CA GLN A 63 -9.32 -16.17 -7.89
C GLN A 63 -10.24 -14.96 -7.80
N ASN A 64 -11.50 -15.21 -7.47
CA ASN A 64 -12.44 -14.17 -7.06
C ASN A 64 -11.96 -13.62 -5.71
N LEU A 65 -10.99 -12.70 -5.75
CA LEU A 65 -10.60 -11.91 -4.59
C LEU A 65 -11.45 -10.65 -4.61
N THR A 66 -12.60 -10.68 -3.93
CA THR A 66 -13.37 -9.47 -3.63
C THR A 66 -12.55 -8.67 -2.63
N ILE A 67 -11.80 -7.68 -3.11
CA ILE A 67 -11.11 -6.73 -2.25
C ILE A 67 -12.18 -5.74 -1.75
N GLU A 68 -12.78 -6.02 -0.60
CA GLU A 68 -13.44 -4.96 0.15
C GLU A 68 -12.35 -4.02 0.67
N LEU A 69 -12.23 -2.86 0.01
CA LEU A 69 -11.42 -1.75 0.48
C LEU A 69 -11.85 -1.43 1.92
N ILE A 70 -11.05 -1.86 2.88
CA ILE A 70 -11.19 -1.48 4.28
C ILE A 70 -11.15 0.05 4.29
N LYS A 71 -12.29 0.67 4.62
CA LYS A 71 -12.35 2.12 4.77
C LYS A 71 -11.27 2.51 5.80
N PRO A 72 -10.44 3.53 5.53
CA PRO A 72 -9.52 4.03 6.54
C PRO A 72 -10.32 4.33 7.80
N PRO A 73 -9.80 3.99 9.00
CA PRO A 73 -10.53 4.14 10.24
C PRO A 73 -11.06 5.56 10.33
N THR A 74 -12.39 5.67 10.36
CA THR A 74 -13.05 6.94 10.63
C THR A 74 -12.62 7.30 12.04
N ARG A 75 -11.89 8.42 12.19
CA ARG A 75 -11.43 8.90 13.49
C ARG A 75 -12.65 8.96 14.42
N ALA A 76 -12.60 8.22 15.53
CA ALA A 76 -13.47 8.51 16.65
C ALA A 76 -13.08 9.90 17.17
N GLU A 77 -14.10 10.73 17.41
CA GLU A 77 -14.02 12.11 17.90
C GLU A 77 -13.09 12.28 19.11
#